data_AF-A0ABD6F2Z2-F1
#
_entry.id   AF-A0ABD6F2Z2-F1
#
_cell.length_a   1.000
_cell.length_b   1.000
_cell.length_c   1.000
_cell.angle_alpha   90.00
_cell.angle_beta   90.00
_cell.angle_gamma   90.00
#
_symmetry.space_group_name_H-M   'P 1'
#
loop_
_entity.id
_entity.type
_entity.pdbx_description
1 polymer ?
#
loop_
_entity_poly.entity_id
_entity_poly.type
_entity_poly.pdbx_seq_one_letter_code
_entity_poly.pdbx_strand_id
1 'polypeptide(L)' 'DFISFRHHTYSRNGGEIVLDEVGPRFEMRPFCIKLGTLENIEAAETEWVLRPYMNTARKRNILSDNI' A
#
# COMPACT_ATOMS: atom_id res chain seq x y z
N ASP A 1 1.36 6.77 -6.90
CA ASP A 1 1.86 5.74 -5.98
C ASP A 1 0.91 4.56 -5.93
N PHE A 2 1.46 3.35 -5.97
CA PHE A 2 0.76 2.08 -5.82
C PHE A 2 1.61 1.17 -4.92
N ILE A 3 0.95 0.35 -4.09
CA ILE A 3 1.57 -0.68 -3.27
C ILE A 3 1.34 -2.02 -3.97
N SER A 4 2.41 -2.65 -4.42
CA SER A 4 2.36 -3.97 -5.05
C SER A 4 2.45 -5.07 -4.00
N PHE A 5 1.42 -5.89 -3.91
CA PHE A 5 1.38 -7.04 -3.00
C PHE A 5 1.49 -8.36 -3.78
N ARG A 6 2.30 -9.26 -3.23
CA ARG A 6 2.52 -10.63 -3.71
C ARG A 6 2.63 -11.57 -2.52
N HIS A 7 1.99 -12.73 -2.57
CA HIS A 7 2.06 -13.74 -1.51
C HIS A 7 2.86 -14.97 -1.98
N HIS A 8 4.02 -15.18 -1.36
CA HIS A 8 4.92 -16.29 -1.65
C HIS A 8 5.14 -17.16 -0.43
N THR A 9 5.23 -18.47 -0.64
CA THR A 9 5.88 -19.41 0.28
C THR A 9 7.33 -19.60 -0.17
N TYR A 10 8.21 -20.03 0.74
CA TYR A 10 9.61 -20.29 0.39
C TYR A 10 10.04 -21.69 0.83
N SER A 11 10.96 -22.27 0.06
CA SER A 11 11.68 -23.49 0.42
C SER A 11 13.19 -23.26 0.30
N ARG A 12 13.98 -24.00 1.08
CA ARG A 12 15.44 -23.88 1.07
C ARG A 12 16.07 -25.20 0.68
N ASN A 13 16.73 -25.23 -0.48
CA ASN A 13 17.40 -26.41 -1.01
C ASN A 13 18.89 -26.10 -1.21
N GLY A 14 19.77 -26.82 -0.50
CA GLY A 14 21.22 -26.72 -0.72
C GLY A 14 21.83 -25.33 -0.49
N GLY A 15 21.15 -24.42 0.20
CA GLY A 15 21.61 -23.04 0.43
C GLY A 15 20.87 -21.98 -0.40
N GLU A 16 20.19 -22.38 -1.46
CA GLU A 16 19.36 -21.49 -2.28
C GLU A 16 17.95 -21.38 -1.73
N ILE A 17 17.34 -20.20 -1.89
CA ILE A 17 15.94 -19.93 -1.54
C ILE A 17 15.12 -19.96 -2.83
N VAL A 18 14.15 -20.86 -2.89
CA VAL A 18 13.17 -20.93 -3.98
C VAL A 18 11.85 -20.37 -3.45
N LEU A 19 11.24 -19.46 -4.22
CA LEU A 19 9.96 -18.85 -3.89
C LEU A 19 8.87 -19.41 -4.81
N ASP A 20 7.77 -19.82 -4.20
CA ASP A 20 6.57 -20.25 -4.89
C ASP A 20 5.46 -19.24 -4.60
N GLU A 21 4.89 -18.65 -5.64
CA GLU A 21 3.76 -17.74 -5.49
C GLU A 21 2.46 -18.52 -5.38
N VAL A 22 1.72 -18.33 -4.28
CA VAL A 22 0.53 -19.14 -3.97
C VAL A 22 -0.72 -18.27 -3.85
N GLY A 23 -0.57 -17.00 -3.43
CA GLY A 23 -1.70 -16.10 -3.24
C GLY A 23 -1.93 -15.12 -4.38
N PRO A 24 -3.02 -14.32 -4.28
CA PRO A 24 -3.37 -13.35 -5.29
C PRO A 24 -2.39 -12.19 -5.39
N ARG A 25 -2.36 -11.59 -6.59
CA ARG A 25 -1.60 -10.39 -6.92
C ARG A 25 -2.50 -9.16 -6.78
N PHE A 26 -2.06 -8.17 -6.02
CA PHE A 26 -2.78 -6.90 -5.90
C PHE A 26 -1.88 -5.71 -6.18
N GLU A 27 -2.47 -4.67 -6.76
CA GLU A 27 -1.95 -3.32 -6.73
C GLU A 27 -2.94 -2.47 -5.95
N MET A 28 -2.51 -2.00 -4.78
CA MET A 28 -3.35 -1.20 -3.90
C MET A 28 -3.00 0.27 -4.04
N ARG A 29 -4.02 1.12 -4.06
CA ARG A 29 -3.83 2.58 -4.00
C ARG A 29 -4.59 3.12 -2.79
N PRO A 30 -3.90 3.33 -1.64
CA PRO A 30 -4.54 3.92 -0.47
C PRO A 30 -5.14 5.28 -0.81
N PHE A 31 -6.37 5.55 -0.33
CA PHE A 31 -7.05 6.82 -0.55
C PHE A 31 -7.26 7.62 0.73
N CYS A 32 -7.28 6.98 1.90
CA CYS A 32 -7.46 7.64 3.19
C CYS A 32 -6.88 6.79 4.33
N ILE A 33 -6.32 7.46 5.33
CA ILE A 33 -5.90 6.88 6.61
C ILE A 33 -6.62 7.68 7.70
N LYS A 34 -7.36 6.96 8.55
CA LYS A 34 -8.15 7.49 9.65
C LYS A 34 -7.60 6.94 10.97
N LEU A 35 -7.50 7.79 11.99
CA LEU A 35 -7.06 7.41 13.34
C LEU A 35 -8.24 6.86 14.15
N GLY A 36 -8.83 5.76 13.68
CA GLY A 36 -9.98 5.13 14.32
C GLY A 36 -10.39 3.83 13.65
N THR A 37 -11.37 3.15 14.24
CA THR A 37 -11.94 1.92 13.71
C THR A 37 -13.01 2.22 12.65
N LEU A 38 -13.37 1.19 11.87
CA LEU A 38 -14.39 1.31 10.81
C LEU A 38 -15.75 1.79 11.36
N GLU A 39 -16.12 1.33 12.55
CA GLU A 39 -17.40 1.65 13.20
C GLU A 39 -17.50 3.13 13.59
N ASN A 40 -16.37 3.77 13.87
CA ASN A 40 -16.30 5.15 14.37
C ASN A 40 -15.70 6.13 13.34
N ILE A 41 -15.78 5.81 12.04
CA ILE A 41 -15.14 6.59 10.97
C ILE A 41 -15.53 8.07 10.96
N GLU A 42 -16.79 8.39 11.23
CA GLU A 42 -17.29 9.77 11.17
C GLU A 42 -16.65 10.69 12.21
N ALA A 43 -16.38 10.14 13.40
CA ALA A 43 -15.75 10.86 14.50
C ALA A 43 -14.22 10.78 14.46
N ALA A 44 -13.65 9.86 13.67
CA ALA A 44 -12.22 9.63 13.61
C ALA A 44 -11.48 10.73 12.81
N GLU A 45 -10.37 11.19 13.38
CA GLU A 45 -9.50 12.17 12.74
C GLU A 45 -8.86 11.60 11.46
N THR A 46 -8.70 12.47 10.45
CA THR A 46 -8.06 12.08 9.18
C THR A 46 -6.59 12.41 9.24
N GLU A 47 -5.76 11.38 9.35
CA GLU A 47 -4.31 11.53 9.27
C GLU A 47 -3.89 11.91 7.85
N TRP A 48 -4.41 11.19 6.85
CA TRP A 48 -4.06 11.42 5.45
C TRP A 48 -5.22 11.11 4.50
N VAL A 49 -5.30 11.87 3.41
CA VAL A 49 -6.30 11.64 2.34
C VAL A 49 -5.75 12.02 0.97
N LEU A 50 -6.05 11.20 -0.02
CA LEU A 50 -5.74 11.46 -1.41
C LEU A 50 -6.61 12.61 -1.94
N ARG A 51 -5.98 13.71 -2.35
CA ARG A 51 -6.65 14.88 -2.92
C ARG A 51 -6.32 15.02 -4.42
N PRO A 52 -7.07 14.35 -5.33
CA PRO A 52 -6.73 14.28 -6.74
C PRO A 52 -6.94 15.61 -7.50
N TYR A 53 -7.83 16.47 -7.01
CA TYR A 53 -8.24 17.70 -7.70
C TYR A 53 -7.42 18.95 -7.32
N MET A 54 -6.25 18.78 -6.72
CA MET A 54 -5.31 19.88 -6.48
C MET A 54 -4.35 20.03 -7.67
N ASN A 55 -3.99 21.26 -8.05
CA ASN A 55 -3.10 21.54 -9.20
C ASN A 55 -1.76 20.78 -9.13
N THR A 56 -1.24 20.51 -7.93
CA THR A 56 0.01 19.80 -7.69
C THR A 56 -0.18 18.32 -7.36
N ALA A 57 -1.40 17.79 -7.39
CA ALA A 57 -1.71 16.42 -6.96
C ALA A 57 -0.87 15.36 -7.70
N ARG A 58 -0.71 15.51 -9.02
CA ARG A 58 0.05 14.56 -9.86
C ARG A 58 1.57 14.64 -9.65
N LYS A 59 2.09 15.75 -9.12
CA LYS A 59 3.54 15.96 -8.92
C LYS A 59 4.02 15.48 -7.55
N ARG A 60 3.09 15.21 -6.62
CA ARG A 60 3.41 14.79 -5.25
C ARG A 60 3.48 13.27 -5.20
N ASN A 61 4.70 12.76 -5.09
CA ASN A 61 4.98 11.39 -4.67
C ASN A 61 5.02 11.39 -3.15
N ILE A 62 4.22 10.53 -2.53
CA ILE A 62 3.99 10.50 -1.08
C ILE A 62 4.60 9.23 -0.48
N LEU A 63 4.52 8.11 -1.20
CA LEU A 63 5.05 6.81 -0.75
C LEU A 63 6.37 6.41 -1.41
N SER A 64 6.71 6.98 -2.56
CA SER A 64 7.96 6.67 -3.26
C SER A 64 8.97 7.79 -3.06
N ASP A 65 10.13 7.48 -2.50
CA ASP A 65 11.28 8.38 -2.50
C ASP A 65 11.85 8.47 -3.92
N ASN A 66 11.95 9.70 -4.43
CA ASN A 66 12.73 9.99 -5.64
C ASN A 66 14.21 10.01 -5.23
N ILE A 67 14.86 8.85 -5.20
CA ILE A 67 16.33 8.74 -5.22
C ILE A 67 16.78 8.72 -6.68
#